data_AF-A0A950V2J0-F1
#
_entry.id   AF-A0A950V2J0-F1
#
_cell.length_a   1.000
_cell.length_b   1.000
_cell.length_c   1.000
_cell.angle_alpha   90.00
_cell.angle_beta   90.00
_cell.angle_gamma   90.00
#
_symmetry.space_group_name_H-M   'P 1'
#
loop_
_entity.id
_entity.type
_entity.pdbx_description
1 polymer ?
#
loop_
_entity_poly.entity_id
_entity_poly.type
_entity_poly.pdbx_seq_one_letter_code
_entity_poly.pdbx_strand_id
1 'polypeptide(L)'
;MMKRSLSFPRTSSLLAAMAAMFWCTASFAQSGTGAQSGTAPQSQTPQSQTTQQTTQPSGQRPAPPSGLSTGGTPSQTGAAPQTGAAQAAPTAPAAPALPPHKIPPAAKTADEYAAYNAAASNTDLAAEEKAADDFAAKYPQSDLRGLLYSNIMRRYQQQNDSEKTLEMGRKVLTYEPNDPVALVMTATVLAERTREGDLDREERYDEALKYAQRALDTTKTDLMVPANATSEQIESAEKTLESMAHSAIGMVDLNRQNDAAAAQEFQKSIDLSSPGQIEPLTYLRLALAQDHQKQYPAALASANKAVESSPANSPVAMLAKQEVDRLSKLTGASAPTSPQNPTSTPH
;
A
#
# COMPACT_ATOMS: atom_id res chain seq x y z
N MET A 1 10.84 35.04 24.13
CA MET A 1 10.40 33.90 23.28
C MET A 1 10.47 34.35 21.83
N MET A 2 11.22 33.65 20.98
CA MET A 2 11.19 33.87 19.53
C MET A 2 10.41 32.74 18.88
N LYS A 3 9.24 33.04 18.28
CA LYS A 3 8.56 32.09 17.40
C LYS A 3 9.41 31.94 16.13
N ARG A 4 10.18 30.86 16.02
CA ARG A 4 10.74 30.39 14.74
C ARG A 4 9.82 29.29 14.22
N SER A 5 9.07 29.60 13.17
CA SER A 5 8.42 28.58 12.35
C SER A 5 9.51 27.67 11.76
N LEU A 6 9.57 26.40 12.19
CA LEU A 6 10.46 25.42 11.58
C LEU A 6 9.86 24.99 10.24
N SER A 7 10.17 25.76 9.20
CA SER A 7 9.91 25.37 7.82
C SER A 7 10.70 24.10 7.48
N PHE A 8 10.08 22.94 7.68
CA PHE A 8 10.67 21.65 7.34
C PHE A 8 11.09 21.61 5.85
N PRO A 9 12.30 21.14 5.53
CA PRO A 9 12.68 20.89 4.14
C PRO A 9 11.82 19.76 3.56
N ARG A 10 11.49 19.82 2.26
CA ARG A 10 10.74 18.77 1.54
C ARG A 10 11.56 17.46 1.49
N THR A 11 11.50 16.63 2.53
CA THR A 11 12.23 15.35 2.62
C THR A 11 11.56 14.24 1.81
N SER A 12 12.23 13.78 0.76
CA SER A 12 11.73 12.77 -0.17
C SER A 12 11.88 11.32 0.35
N SER A 13 11.15 10.97 1.42
CA SER A 13 11.18 9.62 2.05
C SER A 13 9.97 8.72 1.68
N LEU A 14 8.86 9.34 1.28
CA LEU A 14 7.49 8.78 1.30
C LEU A 14 7.14 7.67 0.27
N LEU A 15 8.11 7.16 -0.51
CA LEU A 15 7.82 6.48 -1.80
C LEU A 15 8.08 4.96 -1.85
N ALA A 16 8.87 4.40 -0.92
CA ALA A 16 9.37 3.02 -1.07
C ALA A 16 8.37 1.92 -0.65
N ALA A 17 7.58 2.14 0.41
CA ALA A 17 6.85 1.07 1.08
C ALA A 17 5.62 0.54 0.31
N MET A 18 4.82 1.42 -0.31
CA MET A 18 3.58 1.01 -1.00
C MET A 18 3.82 0.26 -2.32
N ALA A 19 5.01 0.33 -2.90
CA ALA A 19 5.30 -0.25 -4.22
C ALA A 19 5.20 -1.79 -4.27
N ALA A 20 5.31 -2.48 -3.12
CA ALA A 20 5.45 -3.94 -3.06
C ALA A 20 4.13 -4.74 -2.98
N MET A 21 3.02 -4.14 -2.51
CA MET A 21 1.81 -4.91 -2.16
C MET A 21 0.74 -5.01 -3.26
N PHE A 22 0.76 -4.13 -4.27
CA PHE A 22 -0.29 -4.05 -5.30
C PHE A 22 0.17 -4.37 -6.73
N TRP A 23 1.41 -4.83 -6.91
CA TRP A 23 1.90 -5.34 -8.20
C TRP A 23 1.56 -6.83 -8.39
N CYS A 24 0.28 -7.09 -8.68
CA CYS A 24 -0.13 -8.34 -9.31
C CYS A 24 -0.86 -8.02 -10.61
N THR A 25 -0.10 -7.98 -11.72
CA THR A 25 -0.65 -7.78 -13.06
C THR A 25 -1.45 -9.01 -13.47
N ALA A 26 -2.76 -8.96 -13.24
CA ALA A 26 -3.69 -9.99 -13.67
C ALA A 26 -3.79 -10.01 -15.21
N SER A 27 -2.92 -10.80 -15.85
CA SER A 27 -3.05 -11.20 -17.25
C SER A 27 -4.34 -12.01 -17.43
N PHE A 28 -5.46 -11.31 -17.63
CA PHE A 28 -6.76 -11.92 -17.87
C PHE A 28 -6.73 -12.70 -19.18
N ALA A 29 -6.56 -14.02 -19.06
CA ALA A 29 -6.53 -14.94 -20.19
C ALA A 29 -7.92 -15.07 -20.82
N GLN A 30 -8.21 -14.18 -21.78
CA GLN A 30 -9.48 -14.19 -22.51
C GLN A 30 -9.51 -15.38 -23.47
N SER A 31 -10.36 -16.38 -23.17
CA SER A 31 -10.54 -17.61 -23.92
C SER A 31 -11.32 -17.41 -25.23
N GLY A 32 -10.73 -16.64 -26.15
CA GLY A 32 -11.27 -16.40 -27.50
C GLY A 32 -10.90 -17.50 -28.50
N THR A 33 -11.90 -18.16 -29.08
CA THR A 33 -11.69 -19.26 -30.03
C THR A 33 -11.46 -18.80 -31.47
N GLY A 34 -10.23 -18.99 -31.96
CA GLY A 34 -9.96 -19.39 -33.35
C GLY A 34 -9.86 -18.34 -34.45
N ALA A 35 -8.65 -18.23 -35.04
CA ALA A 35 -8.42 -18.10 -36.49
C ALA A 35 -6.96 -18.47 -36.82
N GLN A 36 -6.70 -19.11 -37.97
CA GLN A 36 -5.35 -19.44 -38.44
C GLN A 36 -4.93 -18.53 -39.60
N SER A 37 -3.68 -18.05 -39.60
CA SER A 37 -2.84 -17.85 -40.81
C SER A 37 -1.44 -17.34 -40.44
N GLY A 38 -0.36 -17.85 -41.07
CA GLY A 38 0.96 -17.18 -41.04
C GLY A 38 2.20 -18.04 -40.76
N THR A 39 2.66 -18.80 -41.75
CA THR A 39 4.07 -19.22 -41.92
C THR A 39 4.99 -18.00 -42.13
N ALA A 40 6.32 -17.97 -41.91
CA ALA A 40 7.38 -18.81 -41.30
C ALA A 40 8.71 -17.97 -41.45
N PRO A 41 9.98 -18.46 -41.35
CA PRO A 41 10.56 -19.63 -40.68
C PRO A 41 11.68 -19.23 -39.66
N GLN A 42 12.52 -20.19 -39.24
CA GLN A 42 13.65 -20.01 -38.30
C GLN A 42 14.94 -19.48 -38.94
N SER A 43 15.86 -18.98 -38.10
CA SER A 43 17.32 -19.10 -38.31
C SER A 43 18.01 -19.46 -36.98
N GLN A 44 19.11 -20.22 -37.04
CA GLN A 44 19.84 -20.76 -35.88
C GLN A 44 21.31 -20.33 -35.88
N THR A 45 21.93 -20.24 -34.70
CA THR A 45 23.33 -20.69 -34.49
C THR A 45 23.59 -20.96 -32.99
N PRO A 46 24.34 -22.02 -32.61
CA PRO A 46 24.56 -22.41 -31.20
C PRO A 46 26.00 -22.22 -30.70
N GLN A 47 26.20 -22.18 -29.37
CA GLN A 47 27.49 -22.51 -28.74
C GLN A 47 27.36 -23.39 -27.48
N SER A 48 27.78 -24.65 -27.66
CA SER A 48 28.55 -25.53 -26.77
C SER A 48 28.51 -25.45 -25.23
N GLN A 49 28.10 -26.59 -24.63
CA GLN A 49 28.79 -27.33 -23.55
C GLN A 49 28.83 -26.70 -22.12
N THR A 50 28.68 -27.44 -21.01
CA THR A 50 28.60 -28.90 -20.72
C THR A 50 27.74 -29.12 -19.42
N THR A 51 27.62 -30.24 -18.67
CA THR A 51 28.38 -31.51 -18.53
C THR A 51 27.53 -32.62 -17.89
N GLN A 52 27.89 -33.89 -18.15
CA GLN A 52 27.67 -35.11 -17.32
C GLN A 52 26.27 -35.75 -17.20
N GLN A 53 26.29 -37.05 -16.91
CA GLN A 53 25.25 -38.05 -17.19
C GLN A 53 25.53 -39.36 -16.41
N THR A 54 24.58 -39.85 -15.60
CA THR A 54 24.51 -41.21 -14.99
C THR A 54 23.17 -41.35 -14.23
N THR A 55 22.44 -42.47 -14.17
CA THR A 55 22.43 -43.72 -14.97
C THR A 55 21.02 -44.36 -14.89
N GLN A 56 20.63 -45.18 -15.89
CA GLN A 56 19.44 -46.06 -15.85
C GLN A 56 19.84 -47.49 -15.41
N PRO A 57 18.93 -48.33 -14.86
CA PRO A 57 17.96 -49.13 -15.65
C PRO A 57 16.61 -49.40 -14.91
N SER A 58 15.65 -50.25 -15.33
CA SER A 58 15.04 -50.55 -16.65
C SER A 58 13.80 -51.45 -16.46
N GLY A 59 12.85 -51.41 -17.42
CA GLY A 59 11.80 -52.43 -17.62
C GLY A 59 10.43 -52.15 -16.97
N GLN A 60 9.31 -52.71 -17.45
CA GLN A 60 9.01 -53.31 -18.76
C GLN A 60 7.46 -53.39 -18.92
N ARG A 61 6.92 -53.33 -20.14
CA ARG A 61 5.47 -53.43 -20.45
C ARG A 61 5.19 -54.82 -21.07
N PRO A 62 3.96 -55.36 -20.98
CA PRO A 62 3.11 -55.36 -22.19
C PRO A 62 1.63 -55.07 -21.91
N ALA A 63 0.77 -55.25 -22.91
CA ALA A 63 -0.62 -54.78 -22.98
C ALA A 63 -1.60 -55.97 -23.29
N PRO A 64 -2.91 -55.76 -23.50
CA PRO A 64 -3.96 -56.77 -23.23
C PRO A 64 -4.54 -57.44 -24.49
N PRO A 65 -5.60 -58.27 -24.34
CA PRO A 65 -6.59 -58.49 -25.38
C PRO A 65 -8.04 -58.11 -24.99
N SER A 66 -8.65 -57.34 -25.89
CA SER A 66 -10.03 -57.43 -26.42
C SER A 66 -11.14 -58.14 -25.63
N GLY A 67 -12.20 -57.37 -25.35
CA GLY A 67 -13.49 -57.84 -24.83
C GLY A 67 -14.42 -58.53 -25.85
N LEU A 68 -15.69 -58.64 -25.42
CA LEU A 68 -16.83 -59.16 -26.18
C LEU A 68 -18.12 -58.51 -25.65
N SER A 69 -19.19 -58.51 -26.45
CA SER A 69 -20.51 -57.98 -26.09
C SER A 69 -21.59 -58.92 -26.63
N THR A 70 -22.70 -59.10 -25.89
CA THR A 70 -24.10 -59.10 -26.39
C THR A 70 -25.11 -59.57 -25.33
N GLY A 71 -26.31 -58.96 -25.33
CA GLY A 71 -27.57 -59.67 -25.12
C GLY A 71 -28.28 -59.57 -23.75
N GLY A 72 -29.57 -59.23 -23.77
CA GLY A 72 -30.53 -60.20 -23.20
C GLY A 72 -31.59 -59.84 -22.15
N THR A 73 -32.29 -58.69 -22.24
CA THR A 73 -33.69 -58.51 -21.71
C THR A 73 -33.96 -58.60 -20.18
N PRO A 74 -35.14 -58.15 -19.68
CA PRO A 74 -35.32 -57.76 -18.26
C PRO A 74 -36.29 -58.65 -17.44
N SER A 75 -36.34 -58.42 -16.12
CA SER A 75 -37.47 -58.77 -15.25
C SER A 75 -37.49 -57.90 -13.99
N GLN A 76 -38.69 -57.52 -13.53
CA GLN A 76 -38.90 -56.80 -12.26
C GLN A 76 -39.27 -57.77 -11.13
N THR A 77 -38.65 -57.61 -9.96
CA THR A 77 -39.32 -57.68 -8.64
C THR A 77 -38.43 -56.99 -7.61
N GLY A 78 -39.02 -56.30 -6.63
CA GLY A 78 -38.26 -55.50 -5.64
C GLY A 78 -38.44 -55.98 -4.21
N ALA A 79 -37.47 -55.66 -3.34
CA ALA A 79 -37.58 -55.76 -1.89
C ALA A 79 -36.66 -54.73 -1.21
N ALA A 80 -37.05 -54.33 0.01
CA ALA A 80 -36.54 -53.29 0.93
C ALA A 80 -35.05 -52.85 0.85
N PRO A 81 -34.74 -51.56 1.14
CA PRO A 81 -33.37 -51.06 1.25
C PRO A 81 -32.71 -51.46 2.58
N GLN A 82 -31.42 -51.82 2.54
CA GLN A 82 -30.57 -51.84 3.74
C GLN A 82 -29.94 -50.47 3.96
N THR A 83 -30.08 -49.93 5.17
CA THR A 83 -29.52 -48.63 5.56
C THR A 83 -28.03 -48.73 5.85
N GLY A 84 -27.19 -48.58 4.82
CA GLY A 84 -25.74 -48.39 5.00
C GLY A 84 -25.45 -47.05 5.64
N ALA A 85 -24.89 -47.04 6.87
CA ALA A 85 -24.48 -45.83 7.55
C ALA A 85 -23.22 -45.23 6.89
N ALA A 86 -23.40 -44.23 6.04
CA ALA A 86 -22.28 -43.50 5.45
C ALA A 86 -21.53 -42.71 6.53
N GLN A 87 -20.31 -43.14 6.85
CA GLN A 87 -19.42 -42.38 7.74
C GLN A 87 -19.02 -41.08 7.04
N ALA A 88 -19.47 -39.95 7.59
CA ALA A 88 -19.10 -38.64 7.08
C ALA A 88 -17.58 -38.44 7.19
N ALA A 89 -16.93 -38.08 6.09
CA ALA A 89 -15.55 -37.59 6.13
C ALA A 89 -15.51 -36.30 6.97
N PRO A 90 -14.47 -36.09 7.80
CA PRO A 90 -14.37 -34.88 8.62
C PRO A 90 -14.24 -33.67 7.69
N THR A 91 -15.23 -32.77 7.76
CA THR A 91 -15.15 -31.46 7.10
C THR A 91 -13.94 -30.71 7.65
N ALA A 92 -13.01 -30.33 6.76
CA ALA A 92 -11.93 -29.43 7.12
C ALA A 92 -12.51 -28.12 7.70
N PRO A 93 -11.88 -27.50 8.71
CA PRO A 93 -12.33 -26.21 9.22
C PRO A 93 -12.43 -25.20 8.08
N ALA A 94 -13.58 -24.54 7.95
CA ALA A 94 -13.70 -23.41 7.04
C ALA A 94 -12.73 -22.32 7.50
N ALA A 95 -11.90 -21.82 6.57
CA ALA A 95 -11.10 -20.63 6.84
C ALA A 95 -12.04 -19.47 7.22
N PRO A 96 -11.67 -18.62 8.19
CA PRO A 96 -12.51 -17.48 8.56
C PRO A 96 -12.74 -16.60 7.33
N ALA A 97 -13.99 -16.18 7.12
CA ALA A 97 -14.32 -15.28 6.03
C ALA A 97 -13.60 -13.94 6.25
N LEU A 98 -12.93 -13.45 5.21
CA LEU A 98 -12.31 -12.13 5.20
C LEU A 98 -13.39 -11.03 5.40
N PRO A 99 -13.02 -9.83 5.90
CA PRO A 99 -13.93 -8.70 5.95
C PRO A 99 -14.44 -8.31 4.55
N PRO A 100 -15.55 -7.57 4.45
CA PRO A 100 -16.12 -7.16 3.17
C PRO A 100 -15.28 -6.04 2.53
N HIS A 101 -14.23 -6.41 1.82
CA HIS A 101 -13.39 -5.49 1.03
C HIS A 101 -13.97 -5.25 -0.37
N LYS A 102 -13.58 -4.13 -0.98
CA LYS A 102 -14.06 -3.77 -2.32
C LYS A 102 -13.32 -4.58 -3.39
N ILE A 103 -14.07 -5.26 -4.25
CA ILE A 103 -13.54 -5.91 -5.46
C ILE A 103 -13.41 -4.82 -6.55
N PRO A 104 -12.34 -4.82 -7.38
CA PRO A 104 -12.21 -3.86 -8.47
C PRO A 104 -13.43 -3.84 -9.41
N PRO A 105 -13.90 -2.66 -9.82
CA PRO A 105 -15.05 -2.53 -10.72
C PRO A 105 -14.78 -3.16 -12.09
N ALA A 106 -15.84 -3.69 -12.71
CA ALA A 106 -15.81 -4.27 -14.05
C ALA A 106 -16.38 -3.30 -15.10
N ALA A 107 -15.90 -3.41 -16.35
CA ALA A 107 -16.51 -2.71 -17.47
C ALA A 107 -17.94 -3.22 -17.74
N LYS A 108 -18.85 -2.31 -18.09
CA LYS A 108 -20.24 -2.61 -18.43
C LYS A 108 -20.40 -2.97 -19.92
N THR A 109 -19.42 -2.61 -20.76
CA THR A 109 -19.36 -2.97 -22.19
C THR A 109 -17.95 -3.33 -22.68
N ALA A 110 -17.85 -4.04 -23.81
CA ALA A 110 -16.57 -4.35 -24.44
C ALA A 110 -15.82 -3.09 -24.92
N ASP A 111 -16.54 -2.12 -25.47
CA ASP A 111 -15.97 -0.83 -25.92
C ASP A 111 -15.39 -0.02 -24.76
N GLU A 112 -16.08 -0.01 -23.61
CA GLU A 112 -15.59 0.59 -22.36
C GLU A 112 -14.34 -0.13 -21.85
N TYR A 113 -14.32 -1.47 -21.86
CA TYR A 113 -13.13 -2.24 -21.47
C TYR A 113 -11.93 -1.93 -22.38
N ALA A 114 -12.15 -1.87 -23.69
CA ALA A 114 -11.13 -1.52 -24.66
C ALA A 114 -10.61 -0.08 -24.44
N ALA A 115 -11.51 0.89 -24.20
CA ALA A 115 -11.15 2.27 -23.92
C ALA A 115 -10.42 2.45 -22.58
N TYR A 116 -10.82 1.72 -21.54
CA TYR A 116 -10.13 1.70 -20.24
C TYR A 116 -8.69 1.17 -20.39
N ASN A 117 -8.51 0.04 -21.10
CA ASN A 117 -7.19 -0.53 -21.33
C ASN A 117 -6.31 0.38 -22.22
N ALA A 118 -6.90 1.06 -23.20
CA ALA A 118 -6.21 2.07 -23.99
C ALA A 118 -5.75 3.27 -23.15
N ALA A 119 -6.57 3.73 -22.19
CA ALA A 119 -6.18 4.78 -21.26
C ALA A 119 -5.07 4.33 -20.30
N ALA A 120 -5.28 3.21 -19.59
CA ALA A 120 -4.36 2.69 -18.58
C ALA A 120 -3.03 2.13 -19.12
N SER A 121 -2.87 2.02 -20.44
CA SER A 121 -1.60 1.59 -21.08
C SER A 121 -0.64 2.74 -21.41
N ASN A 122 -1.01 3.99 -21.14
CA ASN A 122 -0.16 5.15 -21.40
C ASN A 122 1.05 5.20 -20.44
N THR A 123 2.25 5.10 -21.01
CA THR A 123 3.50 5.20 -20.25
C THR A 123 3.83 6.63 -19.86
N ASP A 124 3.40 7.63 -20.64
CA ASP A 124 3.43 9.05 -20.25
C ASP A 124 2.23 9.42 -19.36
N LEU A 125 2.48 10.21 -18.31
CA LEU A 125 1.47 10.55 -17.30
C LEU A 125 0.48 11.61 -17.75
N ALA A 126 0.91 12.60 -18.54
CA ALA A 126 0.01 13.61 -19.07
C ALA A 126 -0.92 13.03 -20.15
N ALA A 127 -0.41 12.06 -20.93
CA ALA A 127 -1.21 11.25 -21.84
C ALA A 127 -2.19 10.33 -21.09
N GLU A 128 -1.77 9.67 -20.00
CA GLU A 128 -2.68 8.85 -19.17
C GLU A 128 -3.79 9.72 -18.53
N GLU A 129 -3.44 10.88 -17.97
CA GLU A 129 -4.40 11.80 -17.39
C GLU A 129 -5.41 12.30 -18.43
N LYS A 130 -4.94 12.73 -19.60
CA LYS A 130 -5.84 13.14 -20.69
C LYS A 130 -6.72 11.97 -21.16
N ALA A 131 -6.19 10.76 -21.26
CA ALA A 131 -6.97 9.60 -21.67
C ALA A 131 -8.03 9.22 -20.61
N ALA A 132 -7.76 9.45 -19.32
CA ALA A 132 -8.73 9.27 -18.24
C ALA A 132 -9.82 10.35 -18.25
N ASP A 133 -9.48 11.62 -18.54
CA ASP A 133 -10.45 12.71 -18.71
C ASP A 133 -11.35 12.45 -19.94
N ASP A 134 -10.77 12.06 -21.09
CA ASP A 134 -11.51 11.67 -22.30
C ASP A 134 -12.41 10.44 -22.06
N PHE A 135 -11.91 9.44 -21.31
CA PHE A 135 -12.69 8.26 -20.91
C PHE A 135 -13.86 8.65 -19.99
N ALA A 136 -13.63 9.50 -18.99
CA ALA A 136 -14.66 9.92 -18.05
C ALA A 136 -15.77 10.73 -18.73
N ALA A 137 -15.43 11.55 -19.73
CA ALA A 137 -16.37 12.26 -20.57
C ALA A 137 -17.16 11.34 -21.50
N LYS A 138 -16.52 10.32 -22.10
CA LYS A 138 -17.16 9.36 -23.01
C LYS A 138 -18.05 8.33 -22.28
N TYR A 139 -17.67 7.94 -21.06
CA TYR A 139 -18.37 6.93 -20.25
C TYR A 139 -18.80 7.51 -18.88
N PRO A 140 -19.73 8.48 -18.84
CA PRO A 140 -20.15 9.17 -17.60
C PRO A 140 -20.95 8.28 -16.62
N GLN A 141 -21.16 7.00 -16.95
CA GLN A 141 -21.78 5.96 -16.11
C GLN A 141 -20.83 4.77 -15.86
N SER A 142 -19.54 4.89 -16.21
CA SER A 142 -18.53 3.87 -15.91
C SER A 142 -18.11 3.92 -14.44
N ASP A 143 -17.89 2.75 -13.85
CA ASP A 143 -17.35 2.64 -12.49
C ASP A 143 -15.80 2.60 -12.51
N LEU A 144 -15.20 2.47 -13.70
CA LEU A 144 -13.74 2.43 -13.90
C LEU A 144 -13.07 3.82 -13.81
N ARG A 145 -13.85 4.91 -13.76
CA ARG A 145 -13.32 6.29 -13.69
C ARG A 145 -12.47 6.49 -12.44
N GLY A 146 -12.98 6.10 -11.27
CA GLY A 146 -12.23 6.17 -10.01
C GLY A 146 -10.93 5.35 -10.08
N LEU A 147 -10.98 4.16 -10.68
CA LEU A 147 -9.82 3.27 -10.84
C LEU A 147 -8.70 3.89 -11.71
N LEU A 148 -9.05 4.56 -12.83
CA LEU A 148 -8.06 5.28 -13.66
C LEU A 148 -7.36 6.40 -12.86
N TYR A 149 -8.12 7.32 -12.26
CA TYR A 149 -7.51 8.40 -11.46
C TYR A 149 -6.76 7.87 -10.23
N SER A 150 -7.16 6.73 -9.66
CA SER A 150 -6.49 6.09 -8.52
C SER A 150 -5.11 5.54 -8.92
N ASN A 151 -4.97 5.03 -10.16
CA ASN A 151 -3.67 4.66 -10.72
C ASN A 151 -2.78 5.90 -10.98
N ILE A 152 -3.33 6.91 -11.65
CA ILE A 152 -2.60 8.16 -11.99
C ILE A 152 -2.15 8.88 -10.71
N MET A 153 -3.00 8.96 -9.68
CA MET A 153 -2.67 9.50 -8.35
C MET A 153 -1.47 8.80 -7.71
N ARG A 154 -1.45 7.46 -7.72
CA ARG A 154 -0.31 6.68 -7.21
C ARG A 154 0.97 6.96 -7.98
N ARG A 155 0.88 7.09 -9.32
CA ARG A 155 2.05 7.39 -10.17
C ARG A 155 2.59 8.81 -9.93
N TYR A 156 1.75 9.82 -9.72
CA TYR A 156 2.22 11.16 -9.33
C TYR A 156 2.83 11.20 -7.93
N GLN A 157 2.29 10.44 -6.96
CA GLN A 157 2.92 10.31 -5.64
C GLN A 157 4.29 9.63 -5.74
N GLN A 158 4.45 8.63 -6.61
CA GLN A 158 5.73 8.00 -6.95
C GLN A 158 6.72 8.93 -7.69
N GLN A 159 6.27 10.11 -8.13
CA GLN A 159 7.14 11.19 -8.64
C GLN A 159 7.32 12.33 -7.63
N ASN A 160 6.76 12.21 -6.41
CA ASN A 160 6.70 13.24 -5.37
C ASN A 160 5.99 14.54 -5.83
N ASP A 161 5.17 14.46 -6.89
CA ASP A 161 4.32 15.57 -7.33
C ASP A 161 3.06 15.59 -6.47
N SER A 162 3.14 16.35 -5.37
CA SER A 162 2.03 16.51 -4.43
C SER A 162 0.87 17.32 -5.02
N GLU A 163 1.13 18.20 -5.98
CA GLU A 163 0.09 19.09 -6.53
C GLU A 163 -0.80 18.28 -7.47
N LYS A 164 -0.22 17.44 -8.34
CA LYS A 164 -0.97 16.44 -9.11
C LYS A 164 -1.51 15.28 -8.26
N THR A 165 -0.83 14.86 -7.20
CA THR A 165 -1.40 13.86 -6.25
C THR A 165 -2.69 14.39 -5.62
N LEU A 166 -2.72 15.66 -5.19
CA LEU A 166 -3.91 16.31 -4.62
C LEU A 166 -5.02 16.49 -5.67
N GLU A 167 -4.68 16.88 -6.90
CA GLU A 167 -5.65 17.00 -7.99
C GLU A 167 -6.29 15.64 -8.33
N MET A 168 -5.47 14.61 -8.55
CA MET A 168 -5.97 13.28 -8.90
C MET A 168 -6.72 12.62 -7.74
N GLY A 169 -6.28 12.82 -6.49
CA GLY A 169 -7.02 12.38 -5.31
C GLY A 169 -8.44 12.96 -5.26
N ARG A 170 -8.60 14.26 -5.54
CA ARG A 170 -9.93 14.89 -5.69
C ARG A 170 -10.72 14.31 -6.88
N LYS A 171 -10.07 14.03 -8.03
CA LYS A 171 -10.72 13.33 -9.16
C LYS A 171 -11.19 11.93 -8.76
N VAL A 172 -10.44 11.15 -7.97
CA VAL A 172 -10.89 9.85 -7.42
C VAL A 172 -12.11 10.03 -6.51
N LEU A 173 -12.01 10.89 -5.50
CA LEU A 173 -13.04 11.08 -4.47
C LEU A 173 -14.36 11.66 -5.03
N THR A 174 -14.35 12.18 -6.26
CA THR A 174 -15.55 12.59 -7.02
C THR A 174 -16.38 11.39 -7.48
N TYR A 175 -15.75 10.24 -7.76
CA TYR A 175 -16.42 9.00 -8.19
C TYR A 175 -16.46 7.94 -7.07
N GLU A 176 -15.46 7.95 -6.20
CA GLU A 176 -15.22 6.96 -5.14
C GLU A 176 -15.00 7.69 -3.80
N PRO A 177 -16.04 8.32 -3.21
CA PRO A 177 -15.92 9.18 -2.02
C PRO A 177 -15.52 8.44 -0.73
N ASN A 178 -15.35 7.11 -0.81
CA ASN A 178 -14.96 6.25 0.28
C ASN A 178 -13.56 5.62 0.12
N ASP A 179 -12.89 5.75 -1.04
CA ASP A 179 -11.59 5.09 -1.33
C ASP A 179 -10.56 5.50 -0.25
N PRO A 180 -10.18 4.60 0.67
CA PRO A 180 -9.36 4.97 1.82
C PRO A 180 -7.93 5.36 1.40
N VAL A 181 -7.44 4.86 0.26
CA VAL A 181 -6.13 5.21 -0.27
C VAL A 181 -6.15 6.66 -0.77
N ALA A 182 -7.16 7.04 -1.56
CA ALA A 182 -7.32 8.42 -2.03
C ALA A 182 -7.61 9.39 -0.88
N LEU A 183 -8.43 9.01 0.10
CA LEU A 183 -8.69 9.79 1.31
C LEU A 183 -7.39 10.07 2.10
N VAL A 184 -6.61 9.04 2.43
CA VAL A 184 -5.34 9.16 3.16
C VAL A 184 -4.31 9.98 2.39
N MET A 185 -4.11 9.71 1.10
CA MET A 185 -3.13 10.42 0.28
C MET A 185 -3.48 11.90 0.15
N THR A 186 -4.77 12.22 -0.04
CA THR A 186 -5.25 13.60 -0.10
C THR A 186 -5.09 14.32 1.24
N ALA A 187 -5.44 13.66 2.36
CA ALA A 187 -5.26 14.22 3.71
C ALA A 187 -3.79 14.49 4.05
N THR A 188 -2.90 13.52 3.79
CA THR A 188 -1.46 13.66 4.02
C THR A 188 -0.89 14.84 3.23
N VAL A 189 -1.23 14.96 1.94
CA VAL A 189 -0.74 16.06 1.09
C VAL A 189 -1.27 17.41 1.56
N LEU A 190 -2.55 17.51 1.95
CA LEU A 190 -3.10 18.74 2.52
C LEU A 190 -2.35 19.13 3.81
N ALA A 191 -2.18 18.20 4.75
CA ALA A 191 -1.48 18.45 6.01
C ALA A 191 0.00 18.83 5.83
N GLU A 192 0.72 18.24 4.86
CA GLU A 192 2.14 18.53 4.59
C GLU A 192 2.40 19.77 3.71
N ARG A 193 1.42 20.23 2.92
CA ARG A 193 1.62 21.35 1.98
C ARG A 193 1.04 22.67 2.47
N THR A 194 0.13 22.63 3.43
CA THR A 194 -0.52 23.82 4.04
C THR A 194 0.38 24.48 5.08
N ARG A 195 0.53 25.80 5.01
CA ARG A 195 1.48 26.61 5.78
C ARG A 195 0.77 27.59 6.69
N GLU A 196 1.47 28.06 7.74
CA GLU A 196 0.96 29.05 8.70
C GLU A 196 0.45 30.35 8.04
N GLY A 197 0.98 30.74 6.87
CA GLY A 197 0.63 31.96 6.15
C GLY A 197 -0.22 31.79 4.89
N ASP A 198 -0.75 30.60 4.60
CA ASP A 198 -1.66 30.39 3.47
C ASP A 198 -3.05 30.99 3.79
N LEU A 199 -3.75 31.52 2.78
CA LEU A 199 -5.05 32.21 3.00
C LEU A 199 -6.22 31.23 3.21
N ASP A 200 -6.14 30.04 2.63
CA ASP A 200 -7.09 28.93 2.72
C ASP A 200 -6.66 27.88 3.77
N ARG A 201 -5.82 28.29 4.74
CA ARG A 201 -5.15 27.40 5.69
C ARG A 201 -6.12 26.52 6.49
N GLU A 202 -7.18 27.12 7.04
CA GLU A 202 -8.11 26.39 7.91
C GLU A 202 -9.04 25.49 7.11
N GLU A 203 -9.48 25.93 5.93
CA GLU A 203 -10.27 25.14 4.98
C GLU A 203 -9.51 23.88 4.54
N ARG A 204 -8.21 24.02 4.24
CA ARG A 204 -7.33 22.89 3.89
C ARG A 204 -7.10 21.94 5.06
N TYR A 205 -6.99 22.46 6.29
CA TYR A 205 -6.84 21.65 7.49
C TYR A 205 -8.13 20.90 7.85
N ASP A 206 -9.30 21.54 7.75
CA ASP A 206 -10.60 20.88 7.97
C ASP A 206 -10.90 19.84 6.89
N GLU A 207 -10.50 20.10 5.64
CA GLU A 207 -10.57 19.10 4.58
C GLU A 207 -9.60 17.92 4.81
N ALA A 208 -8.38 18.17 5.30
CA ALA A 208 -7.44 17.12 5.67
C ALA A 208 -7.99 16.22 6.80
N LEU A 209 -8.53 16.83 7.85
CA LEU A 209 -9.16 16.12 8.98
C LEU A 209 -10.37 15.31 8.51
N LYS A 210 -11.23 15.90 7.67
CA LYS A 210 -12.39 15.22 7.09
C LYS A 210 -12.00 13.98 6.30
N TYR A 211 -10.97 14.06 5.45
CA TYR A 211 -10.53 12.91 4.66
C TYR A 211 -9.79 11.87 5.52
N ALA A 212 -8.94 12.28 6.47
CA ALA A 212 -8.27 11.34 7.37
C ALA A 212 -9.26 10.57 8.26
N GLN A 213 -10.25 11.27 8.87
CA GLN A 213 -11.30 10.61 9.63
C GLN A 213 -12.14 9.68 8.74
N ARG A 214 -12.54 10.13 7.54
CA ARG A 214 -13.31 9.28 6.62
C ARG A 214 -12.53 8.02 6.23
N ALA A 215 -11.20 8.10 6.10
CA ALA A 215 -10.38 6.93 5.83
C ALA A 215 -10.37 5.93 7.00
N LEU A 216 -10.28 6.41 8.25
CA LEU A 216 -10.43 5.55 9.43
C LEU A 216 -11.80 4.84 9.42
N ASP A 217 -12.86 5.54 8.99
CA ASP A 217 -14.20 4.97 8.88
C ASP A 217 -14.34 3.95 7.73
N THR A 218 -13.56 4.03 6.64
CA THR A 218 -13.73 3.22 5.42
C THR A 218 -12.67 2.15 5.19
N THR A 219 -11.54 2.20 5.90
CA THR A 219 -10.39 1.31 5.64
C THR A 219 -10.75 -0.18 5.73
N LYS A 220 -11.73 -0.55 6.57
CA LYS A 220 -12.17 -1.94 6.78
C LYS A 220 -13.36 -2.38 5.90
N THR A 221 -13.87 -1.52 5.01
CA THR A 221 -15.10 -1.74 4.21
C THR A 221 -14.98 -1.35 2.74
N ASP A 222 -14.19 -0.33 2.40
CA ASP A 222 -14.08 0.21 1.05
C ASP A 222 -12.66 0.08 0.49
N LEU A 223 -11.70 -0.43 1.27
CA LEU A 223 -10.37 -0.78 0.79
C LEU A 223 -10.49 -1.80 -0.34
N MET A 224 -9.95 -1.43 -1.50
CA MET A 224 -9.90 -2.29 -2.68
C MET A 224 -8.68 -3.22 -2.58
N VAL A 225 -8.91 -4.54 -2.62
CA VAL A 225 -7.87 -5.56 -2.39
C VAL A 225 -7.67 -6.46 -3.62
N PRO A 226 -6.44 -7.00 -3.84
CA PRO A 226 -6.22 -8.04 -4.85
C PRO A 226 -7.02 -9.31 -4.51
N ALA A 227 -7.58 -9.98 -5.53
CA ALA A 227 -8.40 -11.19 -5.35
C ALA A 227 -7.62 -12.41 -4.79
N ASN A 228 -6.30 -12.31 -4.68
CA ASN A 228 -5.38 -13.31 -4.14
C ASN A 228 -4.65 -12.84 -2.86
N ALA A 229 -5.08 -11.73 -2.23
CA ALA A 229 -4.47 -11.23 -1.01
C ALA A 229 -4.81 -12.12 0.20
N THR A 230 -3.84 -12.31 1.09
CA THR A 230 -4.05 -13.04 2.36
C THR A 230 -4.58 -12.10 3.45
N SER A 231 -5.15 -12.68 4.52
CA SER A 231 -5.63 -11.95 5.70
C SER A 231 -4.58 -10.99 6.26
N GLU A 232 -3.32 -11.43 6.31
CA GLU A 232 -2.18 -10.68 6.86
C GLU A 232 -1.75 -9.53 5.94
N GLN A 233 -1.86 -9.71 4.62
CA GLN A 233 -1.61 -8.63 3.65
C GLN A 233 -2.68 -7.55 3.72
N ILE A 234 -3.93 -7.97 3.92
CA ILE A 234 -5.08 -7.08 4.11
C ILE A 234 -4.93 -6.30 5.43
N GLU A 235 -4.73 -6.98 6.56
CA GLU A 235 -4.54 -6.34 7.88
C GLU A 235 -3.32 -5.39 7.88
N SER A 236 -2.25 -5.73 7.17
CA SER A 236 -1.08 -4.85 7.01
C SER A 236 -1.38 -3.61 6.16
N ALA A 237 -2.20 -3.73 5.11
CA ALA A 237 -2.66 -2.60 4.32
C ALA A 237 -3.61 -1.70 5.12
N GLU A 238 -4.53 -2.27 5.90
CA GLU A 238 -5.41 -1.54 6.81
C GLU A 238 -4.60 -0.69 7.80
N LYS A 239 -3.71 -1.32 8.57
CA LYS A 239 -2.88 -0.61 9.58
C LYS A 239 -1.98 0.45 8.98
N THR A 240 -1.51 0.26 7.73
CA THR A 240 -0.74 1.27 7.00
C THR A 240 -1.59 2.52 6.74
N LEU A 241 -2.82 2.35 6.27
CA LEU A 241 -3.75 3.46 6.01
C LEU A 241 -4.23 4.12 7.30
N GLU A 242 -4.55 3.36 8.35
CA GLU A 242 -4.90 3.89 9.67
C GLU A 242 -3.75 4.71 10.27
N SER A 243 -2.51 4.20 10.21
CA SER A 243 -1.32 4.93 10.68
C SER A 243 -1.10 6.23 9.91
N MET A 244 -1.21 6.21 8.59
CA MET A 244 -1.06 7.41 7.76
C MET A 244 -2.18 8.43 8.02
N ALA A 245 -3.42 7.99 8.25
CA ALA A 245 -4.53 8.86 8.65
C ALA A 245 -4.27 9.54 10.00
N HIS A 246 -3.85 8.78 11.03
CA HIS A 246 -3.47 9.35 12.32
C HIS A 246 -2.27 10.31 12.21
N SER A 247 -1.27 10.01 11.38
CA SER A 247 -0.15 10.94 11.12
C SER A 247 -0.63 12.23 10.43
N ALA A 248 -1.60 12.17 9.52
CA ALA A 248 -2.19 13.35 8.89
C ALA A 248 -2.97 14.22 9.89
N ILE A 249 -3.78 13.62 10.77
CA ILE A 249 -4.49 14.34 11.85
C ILE A 249 -3.49 15.00 12.79
N GLY A 250 -2.49 14.25 13.27
CA GLY A 250 -1.46 14.77 14.17
C GLY A 250 -0.65 15.93 13.58
N MET A 251 -0.42 15.95 12.26
CA MET A 251 0.19 17.09 11.57
C MET A 251 -0.70 18.33 11.57
N VAL A 252 -2.01 18.18 11.33
CA VAL A 252 -2.96 19.30 11.40
C VAL A 252 -2.99 19.88 12.81
N ASP A 253 -3.09 19.02 13.83
CA ASP A 253 -3.11 19.46 15.23
C ASP A 253 -1.80 20.14 15.66
N LEU A 254 -0.63 19.60 15.25
CA LEU A 254 0.67 20.22 15.54
C LEU A 254 0.77 21.62 14.91
N ASN A 255 0.32 21.78 13.66
CA ASN A 255 0.29 23.07 12.97
C ASN A 255 -0.72 24.05 13.62
N ARG A 256 -1.85 23.54 14.12
CA ARG A 256 -2.86 24.31 14.88
C ARG A 256 -2.47 24.59 16.34
N GLN A 257 -1.30 24.12 16.81
CA GLN A 257 -0.80 24.25 18.20
C GLN A 257 -1.66 23.48 19.22
N ASN A 258 -2.37 22.44 18.76
CA ASN A 258 -3.09 21.45 19.57
C ASN A 258 -2.15 20.32 20.03
N ASP A 259 -1.00 20.67 20.61
CA ASP A 259 0.13 19.75 20.81
C ASP A 259 -0.23 18.45 21.58
N ALA A 260 -1.18 18.53 22.51
CA ALA A 260 -1.65 17.39 23.29
C ALA A 260 -2.48 16.38 22.45
N ALA A 261 -3.20 16.84 21.43
CA ALA A 261 -3.88 15.97 20.47
C ALA A 261 -2.87 15.42 19.46
N ALA A 262 -2.01 16.28 18.92
CA ALA A 262 -0.95 15.89 17.99
C ALA A 262 -0.08 14.74 18.53
N ALA A 263 0.33 14.83 19.81
CA ALA A 263 1.11 13.77 20.46
C ALA A 263 0.35 12.43 20.57
N GLN A 264 -0.97 12.44 20.77
CA GLN A 264 -1.79 11.22 20.81
C GLN A 264 -1.93 10.60 19.43
N GLU A 265 -2.17 11.40 18.39
CA GLU A 265 -2.33 10.91 17.02
C GLU A 265 -1.02 10.38 16.43
N PHE A 266 0.12 11.04 16.68
CA PHE A 266 1.43 10.48 16.29
C PHE A 266 1.75 9.19 17.06
N GLN A 267 1.34 9.05 18.33
CA GLN A 267 1.50 7.79 19.07
C GLN A 267 0.65 6.66 18.46
N LYS A 268 -0.62 6.92 18.10
CA LYS A 268 -1.46 5.94 17.39
C LYS A 268 -0.84 5.50 16.06
N SER A 269 -0.28 6.44 15.29
CA SER A 269 0.45 6.13 14.05
C SER A 269 1.66 5.21 14.31
N ILE A 270 2.43 5.48 15.36
CA ILE A 270 3.56 4.63 15.78
C ILE A 270 3.09 3.23 16.22
N ASP A 271 2.02 3.14 17.02
CA ASP A 271 1.52 1.89 17.58
C ASP A 271 0.88 0.95 16.55
N LEU A 272 0.33 1.51 15.45
CA LEU A 272 -0.23 0.75 14.33
C LEU A 272 0.83 0.25 13.34
N SER A 273 1.98 0.91 13.26
CA SER A 273 3.03 0.63 12.29
C SER A 273 4.00 -0.45 12.76
N SER A 274 4.36 -1.39 11.88
CA SER A 274 5.36 -2.41 12.21
C SER A 274 6.74 -1.79 12.48
N PRO A 275 7.55 -2.35 13.39
CA PRO A 275 8.95 -1.95 13.55
C PRO A 275 9.71 -1.97 12.22
N GLY A 276 10.34 -0.85 11.87
CA GLY A 276 11.00 -0.65 10.57
C GLY A 276 10.12 -0.05 9.45
N GLN A 277 8.80 0.06 9.66
CA GLN A 277 7.89 0.83 8.79
C GLN A 277 7.53 2.21 9.39
N ILE A 278 7.89 2.47 10.65
CA ILE A 278 7.65 3.75 11.32
C ILE A 278 8.60 4.82 10.74
N GLU A 279 8.04 5.81 10.04
CA GLU A 279 8.80 6.92 9.47
C GLU A 279 9.55 7.71 10.57
N PRO A 280 10.86 7.97 10.43
CA PRO A 280 11.64 8.73 11.42
C PRO A 280 11.10 10.15 11.66
N LEU A 281 10.41 10.71 10.67
CA LEU A 281 9.77 12.02 10.76
C LEU A 281 8.54 12.00 11.69
N THR A 282 7.84 10.88 11.86
CA THR A 282 6.74 10.75 12.82
C THR A 282 7.26 10.83 14.26
N TYR A 283 8.38 10.15 14.57
CA TYR A 283 9.06 10.30 15.87
C TYR A 283 9.51 11.75 16.14
N LEU A 284 10.01 12.46 15.12
CA LEU A 284 10.42 13.86 15.25
C LEU A 284 9.22 14.80 15.46
N ARG A 285 8.11 14.56 14.77
CA ARG A 285 6.86 15.32 14.95
C ARG A 285 6.26 15.10 16.35
N LEU A 286 6.29 13.86 16.85
CA LEU A 286 5.93 13.53 18.24
C LEU A 286 6.84 14.23 19.26
N ALA A 287 8.15 14.27 19.02
CA ALA A 287 9.10 14.95 19.90
C ALA A 287 8.80 16.46 20.04
N LEU A 288 8.46 17.14 18.94
CA LEU A 288 8.07 18.56 18.96
C LEU A 288 6.76 18.78 19.73
N ALA A 289 5.74 17.95 19.50
CA ALA A 289 4.48 18.00 20.24
C ALA A 289 4.70 17.82 21.76
N GLN A 290 5.63 16.95 22.15
CA GLN A 290 6.02 16.73 23.54
C GLN A 290 6.85 17.89 24.13
N ASP A 291 7.74 18.53 23.34
CA ASP A 291 8.51 19.70 23.77
C ASP A 291 7.64 20.93 24.02
N HIS A 292 6.67 21.21 23.15
CA HIS A 292 5.74 22.33 23.33
C HIS A 292 4.95 22.18 24.64
N GLN A 293 4.57 20.94 25.00
CA GLN A 293 3.98 20.57 26.28
C GLN A 293 4.97 20.51 27.46
N LYS A 294 6.27 20.80 27.21
CA LYS A 294 7.39 20.75 28.18
C LYS A 294 7.66 19.36 28.77
N GLN A 295 7.24 18.31 28.08
CA GLN A 295 7.49 16.91 28.45
C GLN A 295 8.90 16.49 28.03
N TYR A 296 9.92 17.30 28.38
CA TYR A 296 11.27 17.20 27.83
C TYR A 296 11.92 15.80 27.88
N PRO A 297 11.73 14.96 28.93
CA PRO A 297 12.25 13.59 28.92
C PRO A 297 11.60 12.68 27.87
N ALA A 298 10.29 12.83 27.62
CA ALA A 298 9.57 12.08 26.59
C ALA A 298 9.96 12.60 25.19
N ALA A 299 9.98 13.92 25.02
CA ALA A 299 10.46 14.56 23.79
C ALA A 299 11.88 14.10 23.43
N LEU A 300 12.78 13.99 24.42
CA LEU A 300 14.16 13.54 24.22
C LEU A 300 14.23 12.06 23.82
N ALA A 301 13.36 11.20 24.37
CA ALA A 301 13.26 9.81 23.94
C ALA A 301 12.78 9.71 22.48
N SER A 302 11.71 10.43 22.13
CA SER A 302 11.17 10.49 20.76
C SER A 302 12.17 11.06 19.75
N ALA A 303 12.89 12.14 20.11
CA ALA A 303 13.92 12.73 19.26
C ALA A 303 15.10 11.78 19.05
N ASN A 304 15.53 11.02 20.08
CA ASN A 304 16.54 9.97 19.90
C ASN A 304 16.02 8.84 19.01
N LYS A 305 14.76 8.41 19.12
CA LYS A 305 14.17 7.42 18.19
C LYS A 305 14.14 7.91 16.74
N ALA A 306 13.89 9.20 16.52
CA ALA A 306 14.03 9.81 15.20
C ALA A 306 15.49 9.76 14.69
N VAL A 307 16.50 10.02 15.54
CA VAL A 307 17.93 9.88 15.15
C VAL A 307 18.31 8.43 14.85
N GLU A 308 17.89 7.47 15.69
CA GLU A 308 18.20 6.04 15.56
C GLU A 308 17.61 5.41 14.29
N SER A 309 16.39 5.82 13.91
CA SER A 309 15.67 5.30 12.73
C SER A 309 16.01 6.04 11.43
N SER A 310 16.59 7.24 11.50
CA SER A 310 16.91 8.02 10.30
C SER A 310 18.15 7.50 9.55
N PRO A 311 18.13 7.45 8.21
CA PRO A 311 19.33 7.28 7.40
C PRO A 311 20.39 8.33 7.75
N ALA A 312 21.66 7.90 7.84
CA ALA A 312 22.76 8.76 8.25
C ALA A 312 22.87 10.01 7.35
N ASN A 313 23.03 11.17 7.99
CA ASN A 313 23.13 12.50 7.35
C ASN A 313 21.90 12.94 6.51
N SER A 314 20.77 12.24 6.61
CA SER A 314 19.49 12.73 6.08
C SER A 314 19.04 14.03 6.77
N PRO A 315 18.20 14.87 6.13
CA PRO A 315 17.73 16.11 6.78
C PRO A 315 16.91 15.86 8.05
N VAL A 316 16.16 14.75 8.11
CA VAL A 316 15.44 14.32 9.33
C VAL A 316 16.42 13.92 10.44
N ALA A 317 17.52 13.20 10.13
CA ALA A 317 18.58 12.93 11.12
C ALA A 317 19.22 14.21 11.66
N MET A 318 19.43 15.23 10.80
CA MET A 318 20.03 16.50 11.23
C MET A 318 19.09 17.32 12.13
N LEU A 319 17.80 17.41 11.78
CA LEU A 319 16.79 18.08 12.60
C LEU A 319 16.58 17.36 13.94
N ALA A 320 16.51 16.03 13.93
CA ALA A 320 16.38 15.24 15.16
C ALA A 320 17.61 15.39 16.08
N LYS A 321 18.83 15.42 15.54
CA LYS A 321 20.05 15.71 16.32
C LYS A 321 20.04 17.11 16.93
N GLN A 322 19.65 18.13 16.16
CA GLN A 322 19.51 19.50 16.66
C GLN A 322 18.50 19.58 17.81
N GLU A 323 17.43 18.79 17.75
CA GLU A 323 16.39 18.76 18.77
C GLU A 323 16.82 17.99 20.03
N VAL A 324 17.52 16.85 19.87
CA VAL A 324 18.22 16.17 20.98
C VAL A 324 19.18 17.15 21.68
N ASP A 325 20.01 17.88 20.92
CA ASP A 325 20.95 18.87 21.45
C ASP A 325 20.28 20.01 22.24
N ARG A 326 19.02 20.35 21.91
CA ARG A 326 18.23 21.37 22.60
C ARG A 326 17.63 20.79 23.89
N LEU A 327 17.02 19.62 23.80
CA LEU A 327 16.36 18.91 24.90
C LEU A 327 17.35 18.45 25.98
N SER A 328 18.53 17.97 25.61
CA SER A 328 19.63 17.64 26.56
C SER A 328 20.00 18.84 27.43
N LYS A 329 20.07 20.04 26.84
CA LYS A 329 20.39 21.28 27.58
C LYS A 329 19.25 21.72 28.51
N LEU A 330 17.99 21.47 28.14
CA LEU A 330 16.80 21.77 28.97
C LEU A 330 16.60 20.78 30.12
N THR A 331 17.00 19.53 29.94
CA THR A 331 16.91 18.46 30.96
C THR A 331 18.12 18.38 31.89
N GLY A 332 19.20 19.11 31.59
CA GLY A 332 20.48 18.97 32.29
C GLY A 332 21.25 17.68 31.94
N ALA A 333 20.74 16.88 31.00
CA ALA A 333 21.37 15.66 30.54
C ALA A 333 22.47 15.98 29.52
N SER A 334 23.72 16.06 29.98
CA SER A 334 24.91 16.07 29.12
C SER A 334 24.82 14.96 28.06
N ALA A 335 25.10 15.31 26.80
CA ALA A 335 24.98 14.39 25.68
C ALA A 335 25.82 13.10 25.89
N PRO A 336 25.37 11.93 25.41
CA PRO A 336 26.12 10.69 25.55
C PRO A 336 27.49 10.79 24.88
N THR A 337 28.54 10.85 25.69
CA THR A 337 29.92 10.98 25.23
C THR A 337 30.30 9.78 24.36
N SER A 338 30.56 10.00 23.08
CA SER A 338 31.19 9.00 22.22
C SER A 338 32.51 8.55 22.86
N PRO A 339 32.82 7.25 22.92
CA PRO A 339 34.03 6.76 23.57
C PRO A 339 35.25 7.27 22.81
N GLN A 340 36.01 8.17 23.42
CA GLN A 340 37.34 8.52 22.92
C GLN A 340 38.27 7.33 23.16
N ASN A 341 38.90 6.82 22.10
CA ASN A 341 39.96 5.82 22.24
C ASN A 341 41.09 6.39 23.11
N PRO A 342 41.55 5.68 24.15
CA PRO A 342 42.68 6.12 24.95
C PRO A 342 43.94 6.18 24.07
N THR A 343 44.62 7.33 24.10
CA THR A 343 45.86 7.57 23.36
C THR A 343 46.98 6.67 23.83
N SER A 344 47.68 6.02 22.91
CA SER A 344 48.85 5.19 23.19
C SER A 344 49.99 6.00 23.83
N THR A 345 50.42 5.61 25.03
CA THR A 345 51.66 6.11 25.66
C THR A 345 52.88 5.41 25.06
N PRO A 346 53.98 6.11 24.75
CA PRO A 346 55.22 5.50 24.28
C PRO A 346 56.09 4.98 25.42
N HIS A 347 56.83 3.91 25.16
CA HIS A 347 57.98 3.41 25.94
C HIS A 347 58.97 2.75 24.99
#